data_AF-A0AAD9F5S5-F1
#
_entry.id   AF-A0AAD9F5S5-F1
#
_cell.length_a   1.000
_cell.length_b   1.000
_cell.length_c   1.000
_cell.angle_alpha   90.00
_cell.angle_beta   90.00
_cell.angle_gamma   90.00
#
_symmetry.space_group_name_H-M   'P 1'
#
loop_
_entity.id
_entity.type
_entity.pdbx_description
1 polymer ?
#
loop_
_entity_poly.entity_id
_entity_poly.type
_entity_poly.pdbx_seq_one_letter_code
_entity_poly.pdbx_strand_id
1 'polypeptide(L)'
;MLESQDRCAVESAAILKSFEAKLTARSDDNFIPVLVRGLLRELEENGAMSKASFLKTSQSFFTTAVNYLQAWGKHTDDLKDLHCLLLKRQSHREEIQKAAATLQEKCPNVKINEDELFDEVTGLQEFLKGGTLEEWKASETPLNHRWSKVVTHFQDKKIPFNNLARLASVVMCLPGSNAPVERVFSQMNDIWTAARNRFTIPTIKAMLVVKTNFNFPCQEFMEKLAKDKAILKKMHSSEEYRD
;
A
#
# COMPACT_ATOMS: atom_id res chain seq x y z
N MET A 1 -4.50 -11.58 -3.92
CA MET A 1 -5.63 -10.62 -3.85
C MET A 1 -5.03 -9.23 -3.64
N LEU A 2 -5.35 -8.24 -4.48
CA LEU A 2 -4.81 -6.88 -4.35
C LEU A 2 -5.27 -6.17 -3.05
N GLU A 3 -6.29 -6.71 -2.39
CA GLU A 3 -6.95 -6.20 -1.17
C GLU A 3 -6.31 -6.67 0.14
N SER A 4 -5.03 -7.04 0.12
CA SER A 4 -4.28 -7.31 1.35
C SER A 4 -4.14 -5.98 2.12
N GLN A 5 -4.69 -5.91 3.34
CA GLN A 5 -4.81 -4.69 4.16
C GLN A 5 -3.48 -4.00 4.49
N ASP A 6 -2.34 -4.67 4.27
CA ASP A 6 -1.01 -4.20 4.66
C ASP A 6 -0.23 -3.50 3.53
N ARG A 7 -0.88 -3.16 2.40
CA ARG A 7 -0.20 -2.53 1.25
C ARG A 7 -0.50 -1.05 1.14
N CYS A 8 0.54 -0.27 0.86
CA CYS A 8 0.36 1.15 0.57
C CYS A 8 -0.05 1.40 -0.89
N ALA A 9 -0.43 2.64 -1.20
CA ALA A 9 -0.81 3.06 -2.55
C ALA A 9 0.30 2.82 -3.57
N VAL A 10 1.55 3.07 -3.17
CA VAL A 10 2.74 2.89 -4.03
C VAL A 10 2.97 1.41 -4.37
N GLU A 11 2.74 0.51 -3.41
CA GLU A 11 2.81 -0.94 -3.68
C GLU A 11 1.70 -1.40 -4.63
N SER A 12 0.50 -0.87 -4.44
CA SER A 12 -0.66 -1.19 -5.27
C SER A 12 -0.46 -0.70 -6.72
N ALA A 13 0.06 0.51 -6.88
CA ALA A 13 0.48 1.06 -8.17
C ALA A 13 1.54 0.18 -8.86
N ALA A 14 2.56 -0.25 -8.13
CA ALA A 14 3.61 -1.12 -8.67
C ALA A 14 3.05 -2.49 -9.12
N ILE A 15 2.09 -3.06 -8.38
CA ILE A 15 1.43 -4.32 -8.76
C ILE A 15 0.60 -4.14 -10.03
N LEU A 16 -0.19 -3.06 -10.11
CA LEU A 16 -1.00 -2.77 -11.29
C LEU A 16 -0.13 -2.63 -12.54
N LYS A 17 0.97 -1.87 -12.46
CA LYS A 17 1.93 -1.71 -13.57
C LYS A 17 2.59 -3.03 -13.96
N SER A 18 2.97 -3.86 -12.98
CA SER A 18 3.51 -5.19 -13.28
C SER A 18 2.49 -6.11 -13.94
N PHE A 19 1.21 -6.01 -13.55
CA PHE A 19 0.14 -6.80 -14.13
C PHE A 19 -0.18 -6.36 -15.57
N GLU A 20 -0.26 -5.04 -15.81
CA GLU A 20 -0.39 -4.47 -17.15
C GLU A 20 0.74 -4.98 -18.07
N ALA A 21 2.00 -4.85 -17.65
CA ALA A 21 3.15 -5.32 -18.44
C ALA A 21 3.07 -6.82 -18.78
N LYS A 22 2.58 -7.66 -17.85
CA LYS A 22 2.37 -9.10 -18.10
C LYS A 22 1.26 -9.36 -19.12
N LEU A 23 0.19 -8.57 -19.12
CA LEU A 23 -0.90 -8.72 -20.09
C LEU A 23 -0.45 -8.27 -21.48
N THR A 24 0.26 -7.14 -21.56
CA THR A 24 0.83 -6.64 -22.82
C THR A 24 1.78 -7.67 -23.43
N ALA A 25 2.75 -8.18 -22.66
CA ALA A 25 3.69 -9.20 -23.15
C ALA A 25 2.98 -10.46 -23.66
N ARG A 26 1.95 -10.94 -22.94
CA ARG A 26 1.15 -12.11 -23.38
C ARG A 26 0.36 -11.84 -24.66
N SER A 27 -0.12 -10.61 -24.83
CA SER A 27 -0.80 -10.18 -26.04
C SER A 27 0.15 -10.17 -27.23
N ASP A 28 1.31 -9.53 -27.07
CA ASP A 28 2.31 -9.36 -28.12
C ASP A 28 2.89 -10.71 -28.59
N ASP A 29 3.14 -11.61 -27.63
CA ASP A 29 3.67 -12.95 -27.91
C ASP A 29 2.61 -13.94 -28.43
N ASN A 30 1.35 -13.52 -28.57
CA ASN A 30 0.22 -14.40 -28.88
C ASN A 30 0.20 -15.64 -27.97
N PHE A 31 0.42 -15.42 -26.67
CA PHE A 31 0.67 -16.47 -25.71
C PHE A 31 -0.54 -17.41 -25.56
N ILE A 32 -0.33 -18.69 -25.90
CA ILE A 32 -1.30 -19.77 -25.66
C ILE A 32 -0.71 -20.76 -24.64
N PRO A 33 -1.33 -20.93 -23.46
CA PRO A 33 -0.92 -21.94 -22.48
C PRO A 33 -0.94 -23.35 -23.08
N VAL A 34 -0.04 -24.22 -22.62
CA VAL A 34 0.07 -25.61 -23.13
C VAL A 34 -1.25 -26.38 -23.05
N LEU A 35 -1.97 -26.26 -21.93
CA LEU A 35 -3.29 -26.88 -21.75
C LEU A 35 -4.31 -26.38 -22.79
N VAL A 36 -4.32 -25.08 -23.07
CA VAL A 36 -5.22 -24.47 -24.05
C VAL A 36 -4.86 -24.91 -25.48
N ARG A 37 -3.57 -25.17 -25.77
CA ARG A 37 -3.17 -25.72 -27.09
C ARG A 37 -3.75 -27.11 -27.35
N GLY A 38 -3.84 -27.95 -26.32
CA GLY A 38 -4.48 -29.28 -26.42
C GLY A 38 -5.96 -29.16 -26.78
N LEU A 39 -6.69 -28.36 -26.00
CA LEU A 39 -8.11 -28.09 -26.24
C LEU A 39 -8.36 -27.41 -27.61
N LEU A 40 -7.48 -26.50 -28.02
CA LEU A 40 -7.60 -25.83 -29.31
C LEU A 40 -7.44 -26.80 -30.49
N ARG A 41 -6.55 -27.79 -30.39
CA ARG A 41 -6.40 -28.82 -31.41
C ARG A 41 -7.66 -29.66 -31.55
N GLU A 42 -8.25 -30.10 -30.44
CA GLU A 42 -9.51 -30.84 -30.45
C GLU A 42 -10.65 -30.02 -31.08
N LEU A 43 -10.70 -28.72 -30.79
CA LEU A 43 -11.70 -27.80 -31.37
C LEU A 43 -11.45 -27.53 -32.86
N GLU A 44 -10.21 -27.50 -33.31
CA GLU A 44 -9.82 -27.40 -34.73
C GLU A 44 -10.20 -28.67 -35.50
N GLU A 45 -9.90 -29.85 -34.95
CA GLU A 45 -10.23 -31.15 -35.54
C GLU A 45 -11.74 -31.35 -35.69
N ASN A 46 -12.51 -30.86 -34.72
CA ASN A 46 -13.98 -30.90 -34.73
C ASN A 46 -14.63 -29.75 -35.54
N GLY A 47 -13.83 -28.87 -36.17
CA GLY A 47 -14.31 -27.77 -37.01
C GLY A 47 -15.03 -26.64 -36.25
N ALA A 48 -14.99 -26.64 -34.92
CA ALA A 48 -15.72 -25.69 -34.07
C ALA A 48 -15.02 -24.32 -33.96
N MET A 49 -13.69 -24.28 -34.07
CA MET A 49 -12.90 -23.07 -33.94
C MET A 49 -11.57 -23.19 -34.69
N SER A 50 -11.07 -22.09 -35.24
CA SER A 50 -9.69 -22.04 -35.77
C SER A 50 -8.74 -21.34 -34.79
N LYS A 51 -7.46 -21.66 -34.84
CA LYS A 51 -6.42 -20.93 -34.11
C LYS A 51 -6.43 -19.43 -34.43
N ALA A 52 -6.70 -19.06 -35.68
CA ALA A 52 -6.80 -17.66 -36.09
C ALA A 52 -7.97 -16.94 -35.39
N SER A 53 -9.16 -17.57 -35.31
CA SER A 53 -10.30 -16.99 -34.59
C SER A 53 -10.05 -16.90 -33.09
N PHE A 54 -9.41 -17.92 -32.50
CA PHE A 54 -9.02 -17.90 -31.09
C PHE A 54 -8.06 -16.75 -30.79
N LEU A 55 -7.00 -16.60 -31.59
CA LEU A 55 -6.01 -15.54 -31.40
C LEU A 55 -6.63 -14.15 -31.53
N LYS A 56 -7.55 -13.94 -32.48
CA LYS A 56 -8.28 -12.68 -32.61
C LYS A 56 -9.08 -12.35 -31.34
N THR A 57 -9.81 -13.32 -30.79
CA THR A 57 -10.57 -13.13 -29.54
C THR A 57 -9.63 -12.89 -28.36
N SER A 58 -8.53 -13.63 -28.28
CA SER A 58 -7.53 -13.47 -27.23
C SER A 58 -6.86 -12.09 -27.27
N GLN A 59 -6.50 -11.60 -28.46
CA GLN A 59 -5.96 -10.25 -28.64
C GLN A 59 -6.98 -9.21 -28.21
N SER A 60 -8.24 -9.33 -28.64
CA SER A 60 -9.31 -8.42 -28.22
C SER A 60 -9.44 -8.39 -26.70
N PHE A 61 -9.40 -9.55 -26.03
CA PHE A 61 -9.44 -9.62 -24.57
C PHE A 61 -8.28 -8.87 -23.92
N PHE A 62 -7.03 -9.14 -24.34
CA PHE A 62 -5.87 -8.48 -23.76
C PHE A 62 -5.87 -6.97 -24.03
N THR A 63 -6.21 -6.54 -25.24
CA THR A 63 -6.34 -5.11 -25.59
C THR A 63 -7.38 -4.43 -24.71
N THR A 64 -8.57 -5.02 -24.54
CA THR A 64 -9.60 -4.48 -23.65
C THR A 64 -9.13 -4.42 -22.20
N ALA A 65 -8.46 -5.46 -21.70
CA ALA A 65 -7.96 -5.50 -20.33
C ALA A 65 -6.87 -4.44 -20.08
N VAL A 66 -5.91 -4.29 -20.99
CA VAL A 66 -4.86 -3.26 -20.90
C VAL A 66 -5.47 -1.87 -20.98
N ASN A 67 -6.36 -1.62 -21.95
CA ASN A 67 -7.04 -0.32 -22.07
C ASN A 67 -7.82 0.05 -20.80
N TYR A 68 -8.49 -0.94 -20.19
CA TYR A 68 -9.16 -0.75 -18.90
C TYR A 68 -8.15 -0.38 -17.81
N LEU A 69 -7.09 -1.17 -17.63
CA LEU A 69 -6.08 -0.89 -16.60
C LEU A 69 -5.42 0.48 -16.79
N GLN A 70 -5.15 0.89 -18.02
CA GLN A 70 -4.58 2.21 -18.31
C GLN A 70 -5.57 3.34 -18.04
N ALA A 71 -6.84 3.19 -18.43
CA ALA A 71 -7.87 4.20 -18.18
C ALA A 71 -8.07 4.44 -16.68
N TRP A 72 -8.10 3.37 -15.90
CA TRP A 72 -8.29 3.44 -14.44
C TRP A 72 -6.97 3.71 -13.70
N GLY A 73 -5.82 3.33 -14.26
CA GLY A 73 -4.51 3.44 -13.61
C GLY A 73 -3.85 4.82 -13.67
N LYS A 74 -4.38 5.78 -14.43
CA LYS A 74 -3.81 7.14 -14.58
C LYS A 74 -3.50 7.84 -13.25
N HIS A 75 -4.33 7.65 -12.22
CA HIS A 75 -4.12 8.25 -10.90
C HIS A 75 -2.88 7.70 -10.18
N THR A 76 -2.35 6.55 -10.61
CA THR A 76 -1.15 5.93 -10.03
C THR A 76 0.15 6.41 -10.69
N ASP A 77 0.08 7.22 -11.74
CA ASP A 77 1.29 7.68 -12.44
C ASP A 77 2.14 8.63 -11.60
N ASP A 78 1.52 9.43 -10.75
CA ASP A 78 2.21 10.29 -9.80
C ASP A 78 2.99 9.49 -8.73
N LEU A 79 2.60 8.22 -8.51
CA LEU A 79 3.24 7.35 -7.51
C LEU A 79 4.48 6.62 -8.06
N LYS A 80 4.72 6.66 -9.37
CA LYS A 80 5.82 5.93 -10.02
C LYS A 80 7.18 6.35 -9.48
N ASP A 81 7.33 7.63 -9.18
CA ASP A 81 8.59 8.21 -8.72
C ASP A 81 8.88 7.78 -7.28
N LEU A 82 7.87 7.34 -6.52
CA LEU A 82 8.00 6.82 -5.15
C LEU A 82 8.36 5.33 -5.10
N HIS A 83 8.37 4.62 -6.24
CA HIS A 83 8.63 3.18 -6.28
C HIS A 83 10.00 2.79 -5.69
N CYS A 84 11.00 3.69 -5.77
CA CYS A 84 12.32 3.47 -5.19
C CYS A 84 12.27 3.30 -3.66
N LEU A 85 11.27 3.90 -2.99
CA LEU A 85 11.08 3.82 -1.55
C LEU A 85 10.45 2.50 -1.08
N LEU A 86 10.07 1.61 -2.01
CA LEU A 86 9.57 0.27 -1.67
C LEU A 86 10.71 -0.70 -1.26
N LEU A 87 11.97 -0.33 -1.50
CA LEU A 87 13.15 -1.14 -1.21
C LEU A 87 13.05 -2.58 -1.75
N LYS A 88 12.45 -2.74 -2.94
CA LYS A 88 12.36 -4.04 -3.66
C LYS A 88 13.61 -4.35 -4.49
N ARG A 89 14.42 -3.32 -4.74
CA ARG A 89 15.70 -3.37 -5.45
C ARG A 89 16.60 -2.30 -4.88
N GLN A 90 17.87 -2.34 -5.25
CA GLN A 90 18.77 -1.23 -4.97
C GLN A 90 18.33 -0.02 -5.80
N SER A 91 18.09 1.09 -5.12
CA SER A 91 17.66 2.34 -5.75
C SER A 91 18.84 3.26 -5.99
N HIS A 92 18.85 3.87 -7.17
CA HIS A 92 19.82 4.89 -7.52
C HIS A 92 19.48 6.20 -6.80
N ARG A 93 20.50 7.01 -6.55
CA ARG A 93 20.33 8.30 -5.87
C ARG A 93 19.37 9.21 -6.63
N GLU A 94 19.48 9.25 -7.95
CA GLU A 94 18.61 10.04 -8.83
C GLU A 94 17.13 9.69 -8.67
N GLU A 95 16.81 8.40 -8.43
CA GLU A 95 15.43 7.96 -8.20
C GLU A 95 14.89 8.52 -6.87
N ILE A 96 15.71 8.52 -5.82
CA ILE A 96 15.31 9.02 -4.49
C ILE A 96 15.21 10.55 -4.51
N GLN A 97 16.09 11.24 -5.23
CA GLN A 97 15.99 12.69 -5.45
C GLN A 97 14.72 13.04 -6.22
N LYS A 98 14.40 12.28 -7.26
CA LYS A 98 13.15 12.46 -7.99
C LYS A 98 11.93 12.24 -7.09
N ALA A 99 11.94 11.18 -6.25
CA ALA A 99 10.89 10.94 -5.27
C ALA A 99 10.73 12.11 -4.29
N ALA A 100 11.85 12.68 -3.82
CA ALA A 100 11.84 13.84 -2.94
C ALA A 100 11.26 15.09 -3.63
N ALA A 101 11.63 15.35 -4.88
CA ALA A 101 11.07 16.44 -5.68
C ALA A 101 9.56 16.28 -5.88
N THR A 102 9.11 15.09 -6.28
CA THR A 102 7.68 14.77 -6.44
C THR A 102 6.91 15.00 -5.13
N LEU A 103 7.47 14.61 -3.98
CA LEU A 103 6.82 14.83 -2.69
C LEU A 103 6.79 16.30 -2.28
N GLN A 104 7.85 17.06 -2.52
CA GLN A 104 7.84 18.50 -2.24
C GLN A 104 6.82 19.25 -3.10
N GLU A 105 6.65 18.85 -4.36
CA GLU A 105 5.64 19.41 -5.28
C GLU A 105 4.21 19.10 -4.80
N LYS A 106 3.94 17.84 -4.43
CA LYS A 106 2.58 17.38 -4.06
C LYS A 106 2.23 17.66 -2.59
N CYS A 107 3.22 17.84 -1.73
CA CYS A 107 3.06 18.03 -0.29
C CYS A 107 3.92 19.21 0.19
N PRO A 108 3.44 20.47 0.07
CA PRO A 108 4.24 21.67 0.40
C PRO A 108 4.66 21.77 1.87
N ASN A 109 4.02 21.02 2.76
CA ASN A 109 4.38 20.95 4.18
C ASN A 109 5.57 20.01 4.46
N VAL A 110 5.95 19.16 3.50
CA VAL A 110 7.07 18.23 3.63
C VAL A 110 8.31 18.93 3.09
N LYS A 111 9.17 19.40 3.99
CA LYS A 111 10.49 19.95 3.63
C LYS A 111 11.53 18.85 3.68
N ILE A 112 12.33 18.74 2.62
CA ILE A 112 13.43 17.77 2.52
C ILE A 112 14.70 18.58 2.26
N ASN A 113 15.73 18.35 3.09
CA ASN A 113 17.05 18.91 2.85
C ASN A 113 17.81 17.98 1.91
N GLU A 114 18.10 18.43 0.69
CA GLU A 114 18.77 17.61 -0.33
C GLU A 114 20.22 17.28 0.02
N ASP A 115 20.91 18.17 0.73
CA ASP A 115 22.31 17.98 1.15
C ASP A 115 22.40 16.87 2.20
N GLU A 116 21.58 16.96 3.25
CA GLU A 116 21.48 15.88 4.23
C GLU A 116 20.99 14.58 3.59
N LEU A 117 19.99 14.64 2.70
CA LEU A 117 19.47 13.46 2.01
C LEU A 117 20.57 12.73 1.22
N PHE A 118 21.56 13.44 0.67
CA PHE A 118 22.67 12.83 -0.04
C PHE A 118 23.43 11.84 0.83
N ASP A 119 23.78 12.25 2.05
CA ASP A 119 24.50 11.43 3.03
C ASP A 119 23.63 10.26 3.50
N GLU A 120 22.37 10.53 3.81
CA GLU A 120 21.41 9.51 4.22
C GLU A 120 21.24 8.41 3.16
N VAL A 121 21.13 8.79 1.88
CA VAL A 121 21.04 7.86 0.74
C VAL A 121 22.31 7.03 0.59
N THR A 122 23.48 7.61 0.86
CA THR A 122 24.75 6.85 0.85
C THR A 122 24.72 5.73 1.89
N GLY A 123 24.33 6.05 3.12
CA GLY A 123 24.17 5.06 4.18
C GLY A 123 23.13 3.98 3.83
N LEU A 124 22.03 4.36 3.16
CA LEU A 124 21.01 3.41 2.72
C LEU A 124 21.57 2.44 1.67
N GLN A 125 22.32 2.96 0.70
CA GLN A 125 22.94 2.14 -0.33
C GLN A 125 23.97 1.17 0.24
N GLU A 126 24.76 1.60 1.23
CA GLU A 126 25.69 0.72 1.95
C GLU A 126 24.96 -0.38 2.72
N PHE A 127 23.88 -0.05 3.42
CA PHE A 127 23.06 -1.03 4.13
C PHE A 127 22.47 -2.10 3.19
N LEU A 128 22.02 -1.69 2.00
CA LEU A 128 21.39 -2.59 1.03
C LEU A 128 22.39 -3.48 0.27
N LYS A 129 23.69 -3.13 0.24
CA LYS A 129 24.73 -3.95 -0.41
C LYS A 129 24.96 -5.30 0.27
N GLY A 130 24.61 -5.45 1.55
CA GLY A 130 24.90 -6.63 2.38
C GLY A 130 24.04 -7.88 2.13
N GLY A 131 23.38 -8.03 0.97
CA GLY A 131 22.50 -9.17 0.68
C GLY A 131 21.08 -9.08 1.27
N THR A 132 20.81 -8.03 2.05
CA THR A 132 19.53 -7.75 2.73
C THR A 132 18.32 -7.79 1.78
N LEU A 133 18.49 -7.35 0.52
CA LEU A 133 17.42 -7.34 -0.48
C LEU A 133 16.97 -8.76 -0.89
N GLU A 134 17.90 -9.69 -1.04
CA GLU A 134 17.57 -11.07 -1.42
C GLU A 134 16.90 -11.82 -0.26
N GLU A 135 17.35 -11.57 0.97
CA GLU A 135 16.69 -12.09 2.17
C GLU A 135 15.25 -11.60 2.29
N TRP A 136 15.00 -10.30 2.04
CA TRP A 136 13.65 -9.74 2.08
C TRP A 136 12.76 -10.24 0.95
N LYS A 137 13.34 -10.53 -0.20
CA LYS A 137 12.63 -11.12 -1.34
C LYS A 137 12.25 -12.57 -1.05
N ALA A 138 13.15 -13.36 -0.46
CA ALA A 138 12.90 -14.76 -0.11
C ALA A 138 11.85 -14.91 1.01
N SER A 139 11.88 -14.01 1.99
CA SER A 139 10.98 -14.01 3.14
C SER A 139 9.69 -13.20 2.96
N GLU A 140 9.49 -12.61 1.77
CA GLU A 140 8.38 -11.68 1.48
C GLU A 140 8.21 -10.59 2.56
N THR A 141 9.31 -10.05 3.08
CA THR A 141 9.27 -9.08 4.18
C THR A 141 8.42 -7.86 3.80
N PRO A 142 7.44 -7.43 4.62
CA PRO A 142 6.58 -6.28 4.32
C PRO A 142 7.30 -4.94 4.46
N LEU A 143 6.79 -3.90 3.79
CA LEU A 143 7.45 -2.60 3.67
C LEU A 143 7.79 -1.95 5.02
N ASN A 144 6.86 -1.99 5.96
CA ASN A 144 7.04 -1.48 7.32
C ASN A 144 8.23 -2.14 8.04
N HIS A 145 8.39 -3.46 7.92
CA HIS A 145 9.52 -4.17 8.51
C HIS A 145 10.85 -3.84 7.82
N ARG A 146 10.86 -3.62 6.51
CA ARG A 146 12.08 -3.18 5.78
C ARG A 146 12.56 -1.84 6.29
N TRP A 147 11.68 -0.84 6.33
CA TRP A 147 12.01 0.49 6.84
C TRP A 147 12.34 0.47 8.35
N SER A 148 11.67 -0.36 9.14
CA SER A 148 12.03 -0.55 10.55
C SER A 148 13.46 -1.06 10.70
N LYS A 149 13.90 -2.05 9.90
CA LYS A 149 15.29 -2.54 9.92
C LYS A 149 16.29 -1.44 9.53
N VAL A 150 15.97 -0.63 8.51
CA VAL A 150 16.82 0.51 8.10
C VAL A 150 16.93 1.52 9.25
N VAL A 151 15.81 1.95 9.82
CA VAL A 151 15.79 2.94 10.90
C VAL A 151 16.54 2.45 12.13
N THR A 152 16.32 1.20 12.56
CA THR A 152 17.06 0.60 13.68
C THR A 152 18.57 0.59 13.40
N HIS A 153 18.98 0.20 12.19
CA HIS A 153 20.40 0.20 11.83
C HIS A 153 21.02 1.60 11.89
N PHE A 154 20.31 2.61 11.39
CA PHE A 154 20.78 3.99 11.39
C PHE A 154 20.84 4.56 12.81
N GLN A 155 19.86 4.22 13.66
CA GLN A 155 19.89 4.56 15.08
C GLN A 155 21.10 3.95 15.79
N ASP A 156 21.35 2.65 15.60
CA ASP A 156 22.48 1.93 16.22
C ASP A 156 23.82 2.51 15.79
N LYS A 157 23.96 2.86 14.51
CA LYS A 157 25.18 3.46 13.95
C LYS A 157 25.26 4.99 14.08
N LYS A 158 24.24 5.64 14.67
CA LYS A 158 24.14 7.10 14.79
C LYS A 158 24.24 7.83 13.43
N ILE A 159 23.74 7.22 12.38
CA ILE A 159 23.64 7.82 11.04
C ILE A 159 22.39 8.69 11.01
N PRO A 160 22.43 9.95 10.56
CA PRO A 160 21.23 10.76 10.33
C PRO A 160 20.27 10.06 9.34
N PHE A 161 18.96 10.21 9.52
CA PHE A 161 17.95 9.62 8.64
C PHE A 161 16.65 10.42 8.58
N ASN A 162 16.70 11.71 8.91
CA ASN A 162 15.50 12.52 9.07
C ASN A 162 14.73 12.68 7.75
N ASN A 163 15.46 12.85 6.65
CA ASN A 163 14.88 13.07 5.34
C ASN A 163 14.33 11.75 4.75
N LEU A 164 15.07 10.65 4.88
CA LEU A 164 14.62 9.31 4.52
C LEU A 164 13.42 8.86 5.37
N ALA A 165 13.40 9.15 6.68
CA ALA A 165 12.25 8.86 7.53
C ALA A 165 11.00 9.61 7.06
N ARG A 166 11.12 10.89 6.69
CA ARG A 166 10.01 11.67 6.13
C ARG A 166 9.50 11.05 4.83
N LEU A 167 10.39 10.73 3.90
CA LEU A 167 10.05 10.06 2.63
C LEU A 167 9.31 8.74 2.87
N ALA A 168 9.88 7.86 3.71
CA ALA A 168 9.31 6.58 4.05
C ALA A 168 7.94 6.71 4.73
N SER A 169 7.81 7.66 5.67
CA SER A 169 6.57 7.91 6.40
C SER A 169 5.44 8.31 5.46
N VAL A 170 5.70 9.22 4.51
CA VAL A 170 4.68 9.62 3.54
C VAL A 170 4.21 8.42 2.73
N VAL A 171 5.12 7.60 2.20
CA VAL A 171 4.77 6.41 1.42
C VAL A 171 3.94 5.41 2.22
N MET A 172 4.30 5.18 3.49
CA MET A 172 3.58 4.24 4.35
C MET A 172 2.22 4.76 4.83
N CYS A 173 2.02 6.08 4.85
CA CYS A 173 0.74 6.69 5.22
C CYS A 173 -0.29 6.73 4.08
N LEU A 174 0.10 6.41 2.84
CA LEU A 174 -0.83 6.37 1.72
C LEU A 174 -1.54 5.01 1.66
N PRO A 175 -2.84 4.92 2.01
CA PRO A 175 -3.54 3.64 2.02
C PRO A 175 -3.65 3.07 0.60
N GLY A 176 -3.38 1.78 0.43
CA GLY A 176 -3.49 1.11 -0.87
C GLY A 176 -4.92 0.80 -1.31
N SER A 177 -5.89 0.95 -0.42
CA SER A 177 -7.31 0.78 -0.74
C SER A 177 -8.19 1.64 0.17
N ASN A 178 -9.42 1.83 -0.28
CA ASN A 178 -10.53 2.41 0.45
C ASN A 178 -11.18 1.44 1.45
N ALA A 179 -10.78 0.16 1.48
CA ALA A 179 -11.36 -0.85 2.38
C ALA A 179 -11.35 -0.47 3.88
N PRO A 180 -10.28 0.15 4.44
CA PRO A 180 -10.32 0.63 5.83
C PRO A 180 -11.38 1.70 6.06
N VAL A 181 -11.58 2.60 5.09
CA VAL A 181 -12.57 3.67 5.15
C VAL A 181 -13.98 3.11 5.01
N GLU A 182 -14.20 2.18 4.08
CA GLU A 182 -15.48 1.48 3.89
C GLU A 182 -15.88 0.68 5.13
N ARG A 183 -14.92 0.08 5.84
CA ARG A 183 -15.17 -0.58 7.12
C ARG A 183 -15.68 0.40 8.16
N VAL A 184 -15.09 1.59 8.27
CA VAL A 184 -15.57 2.65 9.17
C VAL A 184 -16.98 3.08 8.78
N PHE A 185 -17.27 3.24 7.49
CA PHE A 185 -18.62 3.58 7.03
C PHE A 185 -19.64 2.48 7.29
N SER A 186 -19.27 1.20 7.12
CA SER A 186 -20.13 0.08 7.49
C SER A 186 -20.42 0.08 8.98
N GLN A 187 -19.41 0.27 9.83
CA GLN A 187 -19.59 0.36 11.28
C GLN A 187 -20.45 1.57 11.67
N MET A 188 -20.28 2.69 10.98
CA MET A 188 -21.10 3.89 11.17
C MET A 188 -22.55 3.62 10.81
N ASN A 189 -22.79 2.95 9.68
CA ASN A 189 -24.12 2.53 9.26
C ASN A 189 -24.75 1.58 10.28
N ASP A 190 -24.03 0.60 10.84
CA ASP A 190 -24.57 -0.26 11.91
C ASP A 190 -25.03 0.54 13.13
N ILE A 191 -24.22 1.52 13.56
CA ILE A 191 -24.54 2.40 14.70
C ILE A 191 -25.75 3.29 14.39
N TRP A 192 -25.88 3.72 13.13
CA TRP A 192 -26.92 4.65 12.65
C TRP A 192 -28.23 3.95 12.25
N THR A 193 -28.19 2.71 11.75
CA THR A 193 -29.33 1.98 11.16
C THR A 193 -30.06 1.06 12.13
N ALA A 194 -29.46 0.74 13.29
CA ALA A 194 -30.18 0.06 14.37
C ALA A 194 -31.17 1.04 15.03
N ALA A 195 -32.29 1.27 14.33
CA ALA A 195 -33.51 1.98 14.76
C ALA A 195 -33.38 2.87 16.01
N ARG A 196 -33.35 4.21 15.83
CA ARG A 196 -33.75 5.20 16.86
C ARG A 196 -32.70 5.58 17.93
N ASN A 197 -31.45 5.86 17.55
CA ASN A 197 -30.47 6.45 18.49
C ASN A 197 -30.30 7.97 18.29
N ARG A 198 -30.61 8.77 19.31
CA ARG A 198 -30.37 10.23 19.36
C ARG A 198 -28.90 10.56 19.71
N PHE A 199 -27.94 9.75 19.26
CA PHE A 199 -26.54 10.05 19.55
C PHE A 199 -26.10 11.28 18.79
N THR A 200 -25.34 12.14 19.46
CA THR A 200 -24.74 13.31 18.83
C THR A 200 -23.56 12.86 17.95
N ILE A 201 -23.21 13.68 16.97
CA ILE A 201 -22.05 13.42 16.10
C ILE A 201 -20.76 13.17 16.91
N PRO A 202 -20.45 13.94 17.97
CA PRO A 202 -19.29 13.66 18.83
C PRO A 202 -19.32 12.26 19.45
N THR A 203 -20.47 11.80 19.95
CA THR A 203 -20.61 10.46 20.54
C THR A 203 -20.35 9.37 19.50
N ILE A 204 -20.92 9.50 18.30
CA ILE A 204 -20.71 8.53 17.22
C ILE A 204 -19.24 8.50 16.80
N LYS A 205 -18.60 9.67 16.68
CA LYS A 205 -17.16 9.75 16.38
C LYS A 205 -16.32 9.04 17.44
N ALA A 206 -16.60 9.25 18.73
CA ALA A 206 -15.91 8.57 19.82
C ALA A 206 -16.12 7.05 19.76
N MET A 207 -17.35 6.59 19.53
CA MET A 207 -17.65 5.17 19.38
C MET A 207 -16.91 4.53 18.20
N LEU A 208 -16.85 5.21 17.05
CA LEU A 208 -16.12 4.74 15.88
C LEU A 208 -14.62 4.67 16.15
N VAL A 209 -14.04 5.68 16.80
CA VAL A 209 -12.62 5.67 17.19
C VAL A 209 -12.32 4.48 18.11
N VAL A 210 -13.17 4.22 19.10
CA VAL A 210 -12.99 3.09 20.00
C VAL A 210 -13.09 1.76 19.23
N LYS A 211 -14.17 1.56 18.45
CA LYS A 211 -14.42 0.31 17.71
C LYS A 211 -13.39 0.04 16.61
N THR A 212 -12.80 1.08 16.02
CA THR A 212 -11.81 0.95 14.95
C THR A 212 -10.41 0.66 15.49
N ASN A 213 -10.03 1.28 16.60
CA ASN A 213 -8.65 1.19 17.14
C ASN A 213 -8.49 0.11 18.22
N PHE A 214 -9.58 -0.32 18.86
CA PHE A 214 -9.55 -1.32 19.92
C PHE A 214 -10.32 -2.56 19.48
N ASN A 215 -9.62 -3.45 18.78
CA ASN A 215 -10.16 -4.75 18.39
C ASN A 215 -9.99 -5.78 19.52
N PHE A 216 -10.60 -5.50 20.68
CA PHE A 216 -10.58 -6.38 21.85
C PHE A 216 -12.01 -6.78 22.23
N PRO A 217 -12.24 -7.99 22.76
CA PRO A 217 -13.45 -8.29 23.50
C PRO A 217 -13.67 -7.26 24.62
N CYS A 218 -14.91 -6.89 24.92
CA CYS A 218 -15.22 -5.88 25.94
C CYS A 218 -14.55 -6.16 27.29
N GLN A 219 -14.41 -7.44 27.65
CA GLN A 219 -13.78 -7.87 28.90
C GLN A 219 -12.28 -7.54 28.93
N GLU A 220 -11.55 -7.87 27.88
CA GLU A 220 -10.12 -7.52 27.76
C GLU A 220 -9.89 -6.01 27.66
N PHE A 221 -10.81 -5.30 26.98
CA PHE A 221 -10.75 -3.84 26.90
C PHE A 221 -10.92 -3.19 28.29
N MET A 222 -11.89 -3.68 29.08
CA MET A 222 -12.10 -3.24 30.46
C MET A 222 -10.87 -3.51 31.34
N GLU A 223 -10.26 -4.69 31.23
CA GLU A 223 -9.02 -5.01 31.96
C GLU A 223 -7.86 -4.10 31.55
N LYS A 224 -7.76 -3.76 30.26
CA LYS A 224 -6.73 -2.85 29.74
C LYS A 224 -6.92 -1.42 30.24
N LEU A 225 -8.17 -0.92 30.24
CA LEU A 225 -8.51 0.37 30.83
C LEU A 225 -8.23 0.40 32.33
N ALA A 226 -8.58 -0.66 33.07
CA ALA A 226 -8.35 -0.76 34.50
C ALA A 226 -6.86 -0.69 34.88
N LYS A 227 -5.97 -1.16 33.99
CA LYS A 227 -4.51 -1.12 34.18
C LYS A 227 -3.90 0.26 33.88
N ASP A 228 -4.55 1.08 33.05
CA ASP A 228 -4.05 2.41 32.70
C ASP A 228 -4.63 3.51 33.61
N LYS A 229 -3.93 3.75 34.73
CA LYS A 229 -4.29 4.79 35.72
C LYS A 229 -4.32 6.20 35.13
N ALA A 230 -3.58 6.48 34.05
CA ALA A 230 -3.54 7.81 33.46
C ALA A 230 -4.83 8.09 32.66
N ILE A 231 -5.31 7.09 31.91
CA ILE A 231 -6.59 7.19 31.19
C ILE A 231 -7.75 7.29 32.17
N LEU A 232 -7.79 6.46 33.22
CA LEU A 232 -8.85 6.52 34.24
C LEU A 232 -8.91 7.89 34.92
N LYS A 233 -7.76 8.49 35.22
CA LYS A 233 -7.68 9.83 35.81
C LYS A 233 -8.24 10.91 34.87
N LYS A 234 -8.01 10.80 33.56
CA LYS A 234 -8.57 11.71 32.54
C LYS A 234 -10.06 11.49 32.31
N MET A 235 -10.54 10.25 32.34
CA MET A 235 -11.97 9.95 32.22
C MET A 235 -12.77 10.47 33.42
N HIS A 236 -12.16 10.46 34.61
CA HIS A 236 -12.75 11.02 35.83
C HIS A 236 -12.55 12.53 35.97
N SER A 237 -11.55 13.14 35.31
CA SER A 237 -11.42 14.59 35.31
C SER A 237 -12.46 15.18 34.37
N SER A 238 -13.37 15.99 34.91
CA SER A 238 -14.37 16.73 34.13
C SER A 238 -13.74 17.90 33.34
N GLU A 239 -12.46 17.82 32.98
CA GLU A 239 -11.71 18.85 32.26
C GLU A 239 -12.16 18.95 30.79
N GLU A 240 -12.68 17.88 30.19
CA GLU A 240 -13.25 17.90 28.84
C GLU A 240 -14.66 18.54 28.75
N TYR A 241 -15.32 18.81 29.89
CA TYR A 241 -16.66 19.40 29.97
C TYR A 241 -16.66 20.88 30.39
N ARG A 242 -15.49 21.53 30.39
CA ARG A 242 -15.38 22.97 30.61
C ARG A 242 -15.19 23.64 29.25
N ASP A 243 -16.31 24.05 28.67
CA ASP A 243 -16.34 25.09 27.62
C ASP A 243 -15.81 26.43 28.18
#